data_AF-A0A7V0VY86-F1
#
_entry.id   AF-A0A7V0VY86-F1
#
_cell.length_a   1.000
_cell.length_b   1.000
_cell.length_c   1.000
_cell.angle_alpha   90.00
_cell.angle_beta   90.00
_cell.angle_gamma   90.00
#
_symmetry.space_group_name_H-M   'P 1'
#
loop_
_entity.id
_entity.type
_entity.pdbx_description
1 polymer ?
#
loop_
_entity_poly.entity_id
_entity_poly.type
_entity_poly.pdbx_seq_one_letter_code
_entity_poly.pdbx_strand_id
1 'polypeptide(L)'
;MVEKLRPIAERNGRTLSQLAIAWVLRRPEVTSAIVGVRRPSQIEETAPAGDWNLSDEDIADIQLILEEYERKSAAPPAKSVL
;
A
#
# COMPACT_ATOMS: atom_id res chain seq x y z
N MET A 1 2.26 10.21 -3.04
CA MET A 1 2.36 8.75 -2.91
C MET A 1 1.00 8.15 -2.63
N VAL A 2 0.42 8.40 -1.45
CA VAL A 2 -0.91 7.87 -1.04
C VAL A 2 -2.00 8.08 -2.11
N GLU A 3 -2.15 9.32 -2.62
CA GLU A 3 -3.13 9.61 -3.69
C GLU A 3 -2.90 8.84 -4.99
N LYS A 4 -1.65 8.44 -5.29
CA LYS A 4 -1.34 7.65 -6.49
C LYS A 4 -1.69 6.17 -6.34
N LEU A 5 -1.73 5.67 -5.11
CA LEU A 5 -2.09 4.28 -4.82
C LEU A 5 -3.61 4.08 -4.79
N ARG A 6 -4.37 5.15 -4.54
CA ARG A 6 -5.83 5.09 -4.39
C ARG A 6 -6.57 4.54 -5.63
N PRO A 7 -6.23 4.95 -6.88
CA PRO A 7 -6.86 4.40 -8.08
C PRO A 7 -6.68 2.89 -8.23
N ILE A 8 -5.55 2.35 -7.77
CA ILE A 8 -5.26 0.91 -7.81
C ILE A 8 -6.22 0.13 -6.90
N ALA A 9 -6.51 0.68 -5.72
CA ALA A 9 -7.50 0.09 -4.81
C ALA A 9 -8.92 0.21 -5.37
N GLU A 10 -9.28 1.39 -5.89
CA GLU A 10 -10.61 1.67 -6.43
C GLU A 10 -10.95 0.81 -7.65
N ARG A 11 -10.01 0.59 -8.59
CA ARG A 11 -10.25 -0.29 -9.75
C ARG A 11 -10.49 -1.75 -9.37
N ASN A 12 -10.01 -2.16 -8.21
CA ASN A 12 -10.22 -3.49 -7.64
C ASN A 12 -11.44 -3.57 -6.69
N GLY A 13 -12.18 -2.47 -6.50
CA GLY A 13 -13.33 -2.41 -5.58
C GLY A 13 -12.93 -2.56 -4.11
N ARG A 14 -11.72 -2.12 -3.75
CA ARG A 14 -11.12 -2.29 -2.41
C ARG A 14 -10.71 -0.97 -1.80
N THR A 15 -10.51 -0.96 -0.48
CA THR A 15 -10.01 0.24 0.22
C THR A 15 -8.49 0.32 0.16
N LEU A 16 -7.94 1.51 0.34
CA LEU A 16 -6.49 1.70 0.38
C LEU A 16 -5.84 0.94 1.54
N SER A 17 -6.54 0.80 2.68
CA SER A 17 -6.11 -0.03 3.80
C SER A 17 -5.98 -1.49 3.40
N GLN A 18 -6.95 -2.02 2.65
CA GLN A 18 -6.90 -3.38 2.11
C GLN A 18 -5.72 -3.56 1.14
N LEU A 19 -5.45 -2.56 0.28
CA LEU A 19 -4.32 -2.61 -0.66
C LEU A 19 -2.98 -2.72 0.09
N ALA A 20 -2.80 -1.95 1.15
CA ALA A 20 -1.59 -1.98 1.96
C ALA A 20 -1.37 -3.34 2.63
N ILE A 21 -2.44 -3.96 3.14
CA ILE A 21 -2.38 -5.29 3.76
C ILE A 21 -2.06 -6.35 2.71
N ALA A 22 -2.78 -6.35 1.58
CA ALA A 22 -2.53 -7.27 0.47
C ALA A 22 -1.10 -7.15 -0.08
N TRP A 23 -0.56 -5.93 -0.16
CA TRP A 23 0.82 -5.68 -0.56
C TRP A 23 1.85 -6.34 0.34
N VAL A 24 1.61 -6.38 1.65
CA VAL A 24 2.48 -7.05 2.62
C VAL A 24 2.34 -8.57 2.50
N LEU A 25 1.10 -9.06 2.43
CA LEU A 25 0.78 -10.49 2.40
C LEU A 25 1.10 -11.18 1.07
N ARG A 26 1.29 -10.43 -0.03
CA ARG A 26 1.67 -11.01 -1.34
C ARG A 26 2.98 -11.80 -1.32
N ARG A 27 3.84 -11.52 -0.33
CA ARG A 27 5.15 -12.17 -0.21
C ARG A 27 4.97 -13.54 0.46
N PRO A 28 5.39 -14.64 -0.19
CA PRO A 28 5.18 -15.97 0.37
C PRO A 28 5.95 -16.21 1.67
N GLU A 29 6.99 -15.42 1.95
CA GLU A 29 7.72 -15.49 3.23
C GLU A 29 6.99 -14.83 4.40
N VAL A 30 5.94 -14.04 4.14
CA VAL A 30 5.17 -13.32 5.16
C VAL A 30 3.94 -14.13 5.52
N THR A 31 3.89 -14.64 6.76
CA THR A 31 2.79 -15.49 7.22
C THR A 31 1.60 -14.71 7.77
N SER A 32 1.83 -13.48 8.25
CA SER A 32 0.77 -12.64 8.79
C SER A 32 1.12 -11.15 8.74
N ALA A 33 0.09 -10.31 8.70
CA ALA A 33 0.17 -8.87 8.83
C ALA A 33 -0.53 -8.44 10.13
N ILE A 34 0.17 -7.71 10.99
CA ILE A 34 -0.41 -7.19 12.24
C ILE A 34 -1.14 -5.88 11.93
N VAL A 35 -2.46 -5.86 12.09
CA VAL A 35 -3.31 -4.70 11.79
C VAL A 35 -3.93 -4.17 13.08
N GLY A 36 -3.51 -2.97 13.49
CA GLY A 36 -4.09 -2.29 14.66
C GLY A 36 -5.42 -1.61 14.30
N VAL A 37 -6.47 -1.90 15.08
CA VAL A 37 -7.81 -1.33 14.90
C VAL A 37 -8.25 -0.58 16.15
N ARG A 38 -9.06 0.47 15.97
CA ARG A 38 -9.64 1.26 17.08
C ARG A 38 -11.12 0.93 17.33
N ARG A 39 -11.79 0.31 16.36
CA ARG A 39 -13.21 -0.11 16.44
C ARG A 39 -13.43 -1.45 15.72
N PRO A 40 -14.40 -2.27 16.17
CA PRO A 40 -14.68 -3.58 15.57
C PRO A 40 -14.98 -3.54 14.06
N SER A 41 -15.69 -2.52 13.57
CA SER A 41 -16.02 -2.40 12.15
C SER A 41 -14.80 -2.31 11.22
N GLN A 42 -13.64 -1.89 11.75
CA GLN A 42 -12.39 -1.87 10.97
C GLN A 42 -11.84 -3.28 10.73
N ILE A 43 -12.19 -4.25 11.58
CA ILE A 43 -11.85 -5.66 11.36
C ILE A 43 -12.60 -6.16 10.13
N GLU A 44 -13.90 -5.91 10.05
CA GLU A 44 -14.74 -6.27 8.90
C GLU A 44 -14.25 -5.61 7.61
N GLU A 45 -13.76 -4.37 7.70
CA GLU A 45 -13.16 -3.66 6.56
C GLU A 45 -11.81 -4.27 6.12
N THR A 46 -10.93 -4.64 7.07
CA THR A 46 -9.54 -5.01 6.76
C THR A 46 -9.32 -6.50 6.56
N ALA A 47 -10.12 -7.36 7.18
CA ALA A 47 -10.00 -8.82 7.07
C ALA A 47 -10.05 -9.35 5.62
N PRO A 48 -10.94 -8.83 4.73
CA PRO A 48 -11.00 -9.29 3.33
C PRO A 48 -9.74 -9.03 2.50
N ALA A 49 -8.78 -8.26 3.03
CA ALA A 49 -7.50 -8.02 2.37
C ALA A 49 -6.60 -9.25 2.33
N GLY A 50 -6.77 -10.18 3.27
CA GLY A 50 -5.99 -11.43 3.33
C GLY A 50 -6.21 -12.33 2.12
N ASP A 51 -7.39 -12.25 1.50
CA ASP A 51 -7.76 -13.06 0.33
C ASP A 51 -7.47 -12.35 -1.00
N TRP A 52 -6.91 -11.13 -0.95
CA TRP A 52 -6.69 -10.34 -2.16
C TRP A 52 -5.32 -10.64 -2.77
N ASN A 53 -5.34 -11.46 -3.83
CA ASN A 53 -4.18 -11.68 -4.69
C ASN A 53 -4.03 -10.51 -5.67
N LEU A 54 -3.00 -9.69 -5.50
CA LEU A 54 -2.70 -8.57 -6.41
C LEU A 54 -2.33 -9.09 -7.79
N SER A 55 -2.82 -8.42 -8.83
CA SER A 55 -2.40 -8.72 -10.20
C SER A 55 -0.97 -8.26 -10.45
N ASP A 56 -0.31 -8.85 -11.46
CA ASP A 56 1.03 -8.42 -11.87
C ASP A 56 1.04 -6.95 -12.31
N GLU A 57 -0.06 -6.48 -12.92
CA GLU A 57 -0.26 -5.07 -13.29
C GLU A 57 -0.32 -4.17 -12.04
N ASP A 58 -1.14 -4.51 -11.05
CA ASP A 58 -1.22 -3.76 -9.79
C ASP A 58 0.13 -3.72 -9.08
N ILE A 59 0.87 -4.84 -9.09
CA ILE A 59 2.20 -4.93 -8.49
C ILE A 59 3.17 -3.98 -9.20
N ALA A 60 3.21 -4.01 -10.52
CA ALA A 60 4.08 -3.14 -11.32
C ALA A 60 3.77 -1.66 -11.08
N ASP A 61 2.48 -1.30 -11.08
CA ASP A 61 2.04 0.08 -10.82
C ASP A 61 2.45 0.57 -9.42
N ILE A 62 2.29 -0.27 -8.39
CA ILE A 62 2.73 0.06 -7.02
C ILE A 62 4.25 0.24 -6.98
N GLN A 63 5.03 -0.64 -7.62
CA GLN A 63 6.49 -0.52 -7.66
C GLN A 63 6.94 0.79 -8.28
N LEU A 64 6.36 1.18 -9.42
CA LEU A 64 6.68 2.44 -10.08
C LEU A 64 6.42 3.65 -9.17
N ILE A 65 5.29 3.64 -8.43
CA ILE A 65 4.95 4.71 -7.49
C ILE A 65 5.95 4.77 -6.33
N LEU A 66 6.35 3.62 -5.78
CA LEU A 66 7.31 3.53 -4.68
C LEU A 66 8.70 4.00 -5.12
N GLU A 67 9.19 3.56 -6.28
CA GLU A 67 10.47 4.00 -6.84
C GLU A 67 10.52 5.51 -7.10
N GLU A 68 9.42 6.09 -7.61
CA GLU A 68 9.32 7.54 -7.78
C GLU A 68 9.42 8.27 -6.43
N TYR A 69 8.79 7.72 -5.39
CA TYR A 69 8.82 8.29 -4.05
C TYR A 69 10.19 8.18 -3.40
N GLU A 70 10.86 7.03 -3.54
CA GLU A 70 12.23 6.81 -3.06
C GLU A 70 13.20 7.79 -3.72
N ARG A 71 13.11 7.97 -5.05
CA ARG A 71 13.94 8.91 -5.80
C ARG A 71 13.74 10.36 -5.34
N LYS A 72 12.50 10.76 -5.05
CA LYS A 72 12.18 12.09 -4.50
C LYS A 72 12.68 12.26 -3.07
N SER A 73 12.63 11.21 -2.27
CA SER A 73 13.06 11.22 -0.86
C SER A 73 14.58 11.15 -0.71
N ALA A 74 15.28 10.58 -1.69
CA ALA A 74 16.75 10.51 -1.74
C ALA A 74 17.40 11.82 -2.21
N ALA A 75 16.62 12.83 -2.65
CA ALA A 75 17.16 14.14 -2.98
C ALA A 75 17.65 14.85 -1.70
N PRO A 76 18.88 15.41 -1.68
CA PRO A 76 19.40 16.09 -0.51
C PRO A 76 18.48 17.27 -0.12
N PRO A 77 18.29 17.55 1.19
CA PRO A 77 17.45 18.66 1.62
C PRO A 77 17.98 19.95 0.98
N ALA A 78 17.08 20.71 0.32
CA ALA A 78 17.41 22.00 -0.25
C ALA A 78 18.07 22.87 0.83
N LYS A 79 19.29 23.36 0.56
CA LYS A 79 20.03 24.20 1.51
C LYS A 79 19.13 25.36 1.95
N SER A 80 18.79 25.39 3.24
CA SER A 80 18.21 26.57 3.86
C SER A 80 19.26 27.68 3.77
N VAL A 81 19.02 28.65 2.89
CA VAL A 81 19.79 29.90 2.84
C VAL A 81 19.49 30.64 4.15
N LEU A 82 20.49 30.74 5.01
CA LEU A 82 20.57 31.74 6.06
C LEU A 82 21.01 33.08 5.45
#